data_AF-A0A6A8GNB2-F1
#
_entry.id   AF-A0A6A8GNB2-F1
#
_cell.length_a   1.000
_cell.length_b   1.000
_cell.length_c   1.000
_cell.angle_alpha   90.00
_cell.angle_beta   90.00
_cell.angle_gamma   90.00
#
_symmetry.space_group_name_H-M   'P 1'
#
loop_
_entity.id
_entity.type
_entity.pdbx_description
1 polymer ?
#
loop_
_entity_poly.entity_id
_entity_poly.type
_entity_poly.pdbx_seq_one_letter_code
_entity_poly.pdbx_strand_id
1 'polypeptide(L)'
;MAGRFSPFGGTDESDLYDDYGEFVPEHVPEPGPFLDGHRILTGDEHVTFHERTRDVFEERTVYDTTFNYNLARLNLDTRHEDAGFRYAVETGDSSVLRAEFTPTTPFCPQSHTLALGAFRAWNGLSDRHDFDLVRVRVSAMHQQSDAINEQLAALETRYLDTGTVPDASTDLSTVDSAMR
;
A
#
# COMPACT_ATOMS: atom_id res chain seq x y z
N MET A 1 26.43 8.37 -44.96
CA MET A 1 26.73 7.07 -44.32
C MET A 1 27.10 7.36 -42.87
N ALA A 2 26.53 6.78 -41.83
CA ALA A 2 25.45 5.81 -41.71
C ALA A 2 24.74 6.12 -40.38
N GLY A 3 23.41 6.24 -40.42
CA GLY A 3 22.57 6.30 -39.23
C GLY A 3 22.51 4.92 -38.59
N ARG A 4 22.65 4.87 -37.27
CA ARG A 4 22.40 3.68 -36.47
C ARG A 4 20.91 3.68 -36.13
N PHE A 5 20.10 3.11 -37.01
CA PHE A 5 18.72 2.77 -36.70
C PHE A 5 18.74 1.49 -35.86
N SER A 6 18.47 1.61 -34.56
CA SER A 6 18.04 0.48 -33.73
C SER A 6 16.55 0.23 -34.02
N PRO A 7 16.12 -1.00 -34.37
CA PRO A 7 14.75 -1.29 -34.78
C PRO A 7 13.82 -1.68 -33.62
N PHE A 8 14.17 -1.35 -32.38
CA PHE A 8 13.33 -1.58 -31.21
C PHE A 8 13.00 -0.22 -30.61
N GLY A 9 11.78 0.24 -30.82
CA GLY A 9 11.22 1.38 -30.09
C GLY A 9 11.13 0.97 -28.63
N GLY A 10 12.11 1.38 -27.82
CA GLY A 10 11.95 1.39 -26.40
C GLY A 10 10.95 2.50 -26.11
N THR A 11 9.76 2.15 -25.65
CA THR A 11 8.99 3.07 -24.80
C THR A 11 9.96 3.50 -23.70
N ASP A 12 10.28 4.79 -23.61
CA ASP A 12 11.10 5.29 -22.52
C ASP A 12 10.41 4.86 -21.21
N GLU A 13 11.15 4.31 -20.24
CA GLU A 13 10.53 3.82 -18.99
C GLU A 13 9.77 4.94 -18.25
N SER A 14 10.05 6.22 -18.56
CA SER A 14 9.29 7.38 -18.08
C SER A 14 7.85 7.43 -18.58
N ASP A 15 7.53 6.83 -19.73
CA ASP A 15 6.16 6.82 -20.28
C ASP A 15 5.28 5.73 -19.64
N LEU A 16 5.89 4.82 -18.86
CA LEU A 16 5.20 3.74 -18.16
C LEU A 16 4.73 4.13 -16.75
N TYR A 17 5.13 5.31 -16.28
CA TYR A 17 4.81 5.77 -14.95
C TYR A 17 4.32 7.22 -14.97
N ASP A 18 3.28 7.51 -14.21
CA ASP A 18 2.92 8.89 -13.90
C ASP A 18 4.03 9.59 -13.11
N ASP A 19 4.04 10.92 -13.18
CA ASP A 19 4.95 11.72 -12.36
C ASP A 19 4.58 11.61 -10.87
N TYR A 20 5.58 11.48 -10.00
CA TYR A 20 5.37 11.36 -8.56
C TYR A 20 4.64 12.57 -7.95
N GLY A 21 4.79 13.76 -8.54
CA GLY A 21 4.17 14.99 -8.09
C GLY A 21 2.77 15.24 -8.65
N GLU A 22 2.25 14.33 -9.48
CA GLU A 22 0.96 14.48 -10.16
C GLU A 22 -0.07 13.51 -9.58
N PHE A 23 -1.29 14.02 -9.35
CA PHE A 23 -2.44 13.18 -9.03
C PHE A 23 -3.28 12.98 -10.29
N VAL A 24 -3.23 11.78 -10.86
CA VAL A 24 -4.05 11.38 -12.01
C VAL A 24 -5.24 10.55 -11.51
N PRO A 25 -6.48 11.10 -11.44
CA PRO A 25 -7.62 10.39 -10.85
C PRO A 25 -7.98 9.09 -11.58
N GLU A 26 -7.68 9.00 -12.87
CA GLU A 26 -7.96 7.83 -13.72
C GLU A 26 -6.96 6.69 -13.51
N HIS A 27 -5.80 6.95 -12.89
CA HIS A 27 -4.74 5.97 -12.63
C HIS A 27 -4.60 5.61 -11.14
N VAL A 28 -5.66 5.82 -10.36
CA VAL A 28 -5.73 5.38 -8.96
C VAL A 28 -6.96 4.52 -8.72
N PRO A 29 -6.89 3.51 -7.84
CA PRO A 29 -8.03 2.64 -7.56
C PRO A 29 -9.23 3.43 -7.02
N GLU A 30 -10.41 3.05 -7.51
CA GLU A 30 -11.68 3.53 -6.96
C GLU A 30 -11.79 3.20 -5.46
N PRO A 31 -12.22 4.14 -4.60
CA PRO A 31 -12.41 3.89 -3.18
C PRO A 31 -13.46 2.80 -2.94
N GLY A 32 -13.07 1.73 -2.23
CA GLY A 32 -13.95 0.66 -1.83
C GLY A 32 -14.72 0.92 -0.52
N PRO A 33 -15.53 -0.05 -0.07
CA PRO A 33 -16.37 0.08 1.13
C PRO A 33 -15.60 0.42 2.42
N PHE A 34 -14.30 0.09 2.50
CA PHE A 34 -13.49 0.42 3.67
C PHE A 34 -13.26 1.94 3.85
N LEU A 35 -13.35 2.69 2.75
CA LEU A 35 -13.17 4.14 2.72
C LEU A 35 -14.51 4.90 2.65
N ASP A 36 -15.64 4.20 2.56
CA ASP A 36 -16.96 4.81 2.45
C ASP A 36 -17.30 5.65 3.71
N GLY A 37 -17.92 6.81 3.50
CA GLY A 37 -18.23 7.76 4.56
C GLY A 37 -17.01 8.48 5.17
N HIS A 38 -15.80 8.30 4.61
CA HIS A 38 -14.58 8.98 5.05
C HIS A 38 -14.11 10.03 4.04
N ARG A 39 -13.19 10.92 4.47
CA ARG A 39 -12.70 12.00 3.61
C ARG A 39 -11.55 11.49 2.74
N ILE A 40 -11.86 11.15 1.50
CA ILE A 40 -10.86 10.66 0.52
C ILE A 40 -9.79 11.73 0.26
N LEU A 41 -8.52 11.34 0.28
CA LEU A 41 -7.42 12.22 -0.13
C LEU A 41 -7.36 12.31 -1.66
N THR A 42 -7.30 13.53 -2.18
CA THR A 42 -7.24 13.83 -3.62
C THR A 42 -6.23 14.95 -3.87
N GLY A 43 -5.77 15.08 -5.12
CA GLY A 43 -4.84 16.14 -5.51
C GLY A 43 -3.58 16.16 -4.63
N ASP A 44 -3.18 17.36 -4.20
CA ASP A 44 -1.98 17.58 -3.40
C ASP A 44 -1.95 16.79 -2.08
N GLU A 45 -3.10 16.57 -1.44
CA GLU A 45 -3.16 15.80 -0.20
C GLU A 45 -2.81 14.33 -0.44
N HIS A 46 -3.26 13.77 -1.57
CA HIS A 46 -2.89 12.41 -1.96
C HIS A 46 -1.40 12.34 -2.26
N VAL A 47 -0.89 13.24 -3.11
CA VAL A 47 0.53 13.29 -3.51
C VAL A 47 1.42 13.42 -2.29
N THR A 48 1.14 14.36 -1.39
CA THR A 48 1.94 14.60 -0.18
C THR A 48 2.06 13.35 0.68
N PHE A 49 0.94 12.66 0.94
CA PHE A 49 0.99 11.42 1.72
C PHE A 49 1.67 10.27 0.95
N HIS A 50 1.47 10.21 -0.36
CA HIS A 50 2.05 9.15 -1.19
C HIS A 50 3.57 9.29 -1.35
N GLU A 51 4.11 10.51 -1.41
CA GLU A 51 5.55 10.77 -1.36
C GLU A 51 6.17 10.24 -0.05
N ARG A 52 5.51 10.49 1.09
CA ARG A 52 5.92 9.93 2.38
C ARG A 52 5.83 8.41 2.40
N THR A 53 4.80 7.85 1.77
CA THR A 53 4.64 6.40 1.63
C THR A 53 5.82 5.79 0.89
N ARG A 54 6.26 6.39 -0.22
CA ARG A 54 7.44 5.91 -0.96
C ARG A 54 8.68 5.86 -0.07
N ASP A 55 8.97 6.93 0.66
CA ASP A 55 10.14 7.03 1.52
C ASP A 55 10.08 6.02 2.70
N VAL A 56 8.90 5.88 3.32
CA VAL A 56 8.66 4.91 4.40
C VAL A 56 8.81 3.47 3.90
N PHE A 57 8.28 3.16 2.72
CA PHE A 57 8.38 1.83 2.12
C PHE A 57 9.81 1.52 1.68
N GLU A 58 10.57 2.53 1.26
CA GLU A 58 11.98 2.37 0.95
C GLU A 58 12.78 2.00 2.20
N GLU A 59 12.60 2.76 3.29
CA GLU A 59 13.28 2.53 4.57
C GLU A 59 12.93 1.15 5.17
N ARG A 60 11.69 0.70 4.97
CA ARG A 60 11.15 -0.55 5.54
C ARG A 60 11.14 -1.71 4.54
N THR A 61 11.71 -1.54 3.35
CA THR A 61 11.81 -2.56 2.30
C THR A 61 10.47 -3.20 1.90
N VAL A 62 9.41 -2.39 1.80
CA VAL A 62 8.09 -2.84 1.32
C VAL A 62 8.10 -2.85 -0.21
N TYR A 63 8.47 -3.99 -0.77
CA TYR A 63 8.68 -4.17 -2.20
C TYR A 63 7.72 -5.20 -2.78
N ASP A 64 7.20 -4.91 -3.97
CA ASP A 64 6.54 -5.91 -4.79
C ASP A 64 7.60 -6.73 -5.52
N THR A 65 7.76 -7.99 -5.12
CA THR A 65 8.78 -8.86 -5.72
C THR A 65 8.41 -9.35 -7.12
N THR A 66 7.13 -9.27 -7.51
CA THR A 66 6.66 -9.62 -8.85
C THR A 66 7.14 -8.58 -9.86
N PHE A 67 7.05 -7.30 -9.51
CA PHE A 67 7.47 -6.20 -10.37
C PHE A 67 8.87 -5.65 -10.05
N ASN A 68 9.46 -6.10 -8.94
CA ASN A 68 10.79 -5.71 -8.45
C ASN A 68 10.95 -4.19 -8.23
N TYR A 69 9.98 -3.59 -7.54
CA TYR A 69 10.04 -2.18 -7.15
C TYR A 69 9.44 -1.94 -5.76
N ASN A 70 9.72 -0.76 -5.21
CA ASN A 70 9.03 -0.22 -4.04
C ASN A 70 7.52 -0.19 -4.26
N LEU A 71 6.74 -0.80 -3.37
CA LEU A 71 5.30 -1.02 -3.56
C LEU A 71 4.52 0.27 -3.87
N ALA A 72 4.96 1.42 -3.36
CA ALA A 72 4.31 2.71 -3.63
C ALA A 72 4.29 3.03 -5.14
N ARG A 73 5.30 2.58 -5.88
CA ARG A 73 5.39 2.80 -7.33
C ARG A 73 4.25 2.16 -8.12
N LEU A 74 3.53 1.19 -7.55
CA LEU A 74 2.37 0.59 -8.21
C LEU A 74 1.27 1.63 -8.51
N ASN A 75 1.10 2.64 -7.64
CA ASN A 75 0.13 3.73 -7.85
C ASN A 75 0.41 4.60 -9.08
N LEU A 76 1.62 4.53 -9.63
CA LEU A 76 2.03 5.32 -10.77
C LEU A 76 2.13 4.48 -12.04
N ASP A 77 2.00 3.15 -11.96
CA ASP A 77 2.23 2.27 -13.09
C ASP A 77 1.03 2.29 -14.05
N THR A 78 1.18 2.94 -15.21
CA THR A 78 0.10 3.12 -16.19
C THR A 78 -0.33 1.82 -16.87
N ARG A 79 0.33 0.69 -16.59
CA ARG A 79 -0.13 -0.65 -17.00
C ARG A 79 -1.15 -1.24 -16.02
N HIS A 80 -1.30 -0.60 -14.85
CA HIS A 80 -2.08 -1.06 -13.70
C HIS A 80 -2.84 0.10 -13.04
N GLU A 81 -3.54 0.89 -13.85
CA GLU A 81 -4.26 2.12 -13.47
C GLU A 81 -5.29 1.91 -12.33
N ASP A 82 -5.81 0.70 -12.17
CA ASP A 82 -6.76 0.34 -11.10
C ASP A 82 -6.09 -0.24 -9.83
N ALA A 83 -4.76 -0.25 -9.73
CA ALA A 83 -4.02 -0.90 -8.65
C ALA A 83 -3.21 0.08 -7.79
N GLY A 84 -2.83 -0.35 -6.60
CA GLY A 84 -2.10 0.46 -5.62
C GLY A 84 -2.97 0.86 -4.45
N PHE A 85 -2.72 2.03 -3.87
CA PHE A 85 -3.36 2.49 -2.65
C PHE A 85 -4.34 3.62 -2.87
N ARG A 86 -5.46 3.57 -2.15
CA ARG A 86 -6.37 4.69 -1.95
C ARG A 86 -6.41 5.08 -0.46
N TYR A 87 -6.50 6.37 -0.19
CA TYR A 87 -6.40 6.91 1.17
C TYR A 87 -7.62 7.74 1.56
N ALA A 88 -8.03 7.65 2.81
CA ALA A 88 -9.04 8.50 3.40
C ALA A 88 -8.71 8.85 4.85
N VAL A 89 -8.99 10.08 5.27
CA VAL A 89 -8.95 10.45 6.69
C VAL A 89 -10.23 9.99 7.36
N GLU A 90 -10.11 9.32 8.50
CA GLU A 90 -11.24 8.81 9.26
C GLU A 90 -12.17 9.94 9.71
N THR A 91 -13.47 9.73 9.52
CA THR A 91 -14.47 10.72 9.94
C THR A 91 -14.69 10.59 11.44
N GLY A 92 -14.56 11.72 12.14
CA GLY A 92 -14.62 11.77 13.60
C GLY A 92 -13.27 11.66 14.29
N ASP A 93 -12.20 11.29 13.56
CA ASP A 93 -10.83 11.27 14.07
C ASP A 93 -9.82 11.61 12.97
N SER A 94 -9.33 12.85 12.95
CA SER A 94 -8.41 13.31 11.91
C SER A 94 -6.98 12.80 12.07
N SER A 95 -6.61 12.18 13.20
CA SER A 95 -5.28 11.60 13.36
C SER A 95 -5.18 10.17 12.84
N VAL A 96 -6.27 9.61 12.32
CA VAL A 96 -6.31 8.27 11.74
C VAL A 96 -6.48 8.33 10.22
N LEU A 97 -5.56 7.69 9.51
CA LEU A 97 -5.68 7.43 8.08
C LEU A 97 -6.14 6.00 7.81
N ARG A 98 -6.98 5.83 6.80
CA ARG A 98 -7.38 4.56 6.22
C ARG A 98 -6.74 4.41 4.85
N ALA A 99 -5.98 3.34 4.66
CA ALA A 99 -5.35 2.96 3.40
C ALA A 99 -5.97 1.65 2.90
N GLU A 100 -6.56 1.68 1.72
CA GLU A 100 -7.05 0.49 1.02
C GLU A 100 -6.07 0.13 -0.10
N PHE A 101 -5.63 -1.13 -0.13
CA PHE A 101 -4.73 -1.68 -1.13
C PHE A 101 -5.49 -2.51 -2.16
N THR A 102 -5.40 -2.13 -3.42
CA THR A 102 -5.94 -2.89 -4.56
C THR A 102 -4.79 -3.57 -5.31
N PRO A 103 -4.69 -4.91 -5.29
CA PRO A 103 -3.68 -5.62 -6.07
C PRO A 103 -4.02 -5.58 -7.57
N THR A 104 -3.05 -5.88 -8.44
CA THR A 104 -3.25 -5.93 -9.89
C THR A 104 -4.18 -7.05 -10.36
N THR A 105 -4.42 -8.07 -9.52
CA THR A 105 -5.34 -9.17 -9.83
C THR A 105 -6.07 -9.68 -8.58
N PRO A 106 -7.27 -10.29 -8.72
CA PRO A 106 -8.04 -10.83 -7.60
C PRO A 106 -7.39 -11.97 -6.81
N PHE A 107 -6.33 -12.58 -7.36
CA PHE A 107 -5.68 -13.78 -6.83
C PHE A 107 -4.23 -13.53 -6.43
N CYS A 108 -3.79 -12.26 -6.34
CA CYS A 108 -2.41 -11.93 -6.05
C CYS A 108 -1.96 -12.59 -4.72
N PRO A 109 -1.05 -13.57 -4.76
CA PRO A 109 -0.70 -14.39 -3.60
C PRO A 109 0.04 -13.58 -2.52
N GLN A 110 0.56 -12.41 -2.88
CA GLN A 110 1.34 -11.56 -1.98
C GLN A 110 0.51 -10.47 -1.31
N SER A 111 -0.80 -10.35 -1.61
CA SER A 111 -1.65 -9.26 -1.10
C SER A 111 -1.60 -9.13 0.42
N HIS A 112 -1.65 -10.25 1.14
CA HIS A 112 -1.52 -10.25 2.60
C HIS A 112 -0.14 -9.74 3.03
N THR A 113 0.94 -10.30 2.50
CA THR A 113 2.31 -9.91 2.86
C THR A 113 2.60 -8.44 2.58
N LEU A 114 2.14 -7.93 1.44
CA LEU A 114 2.30 -6.52 1.04
C LEU A 114 1.50 -5.59 1.96
N ALA A 115 0.22 -5.88 2.20
CA ALA A 115 -0.62 -5.08 3.10
C ALA A 115 -0.10 -5.09 4.55
N LEU A 116 0.39 -6.24 5.02
CA LEU A 116 1.03 -6.37 6.33
C LEU A 116 2.33 -5.58 6.41
N GLY A 117 3.18 -5.65 5.37
CA GLY A 117 4.40 -4.86 5.26
C GLY A 117 4.12 -3.36 5.30
N ALA A 118 3.12 -2.91 4.54
CA ALA A 118 2.65 -1.54 4.52
C ALA A 118 2.16 -1.07 5.91
N PHE A 119 1.29 -1.85 6.56
CA PHE A 119 0.82 -1.55 7.92
C PHE A 119 1.99 -1.38 8.91
N ARG A 120 2.96 -2.30 8.86
CA ARG A 120 4.12 -2.24 9.75
C ARG A 120 5.04 -1.07 9.45
N ALA A 121 5.17 -0.70 8.18
CA ALA A 121 6.04 0.38 7.75
C ALA A 121 5.51 1.74 8.20
N TRP A 122 4.25 2.04 7.92
CA TRP A 122 3.62 3.29 8.35
C TRP A 122 3.60 3.43 9.87
N ASN A 123 3.00 2.46 10.57
CA ASN A 123 2.83 2.57 12.03
C ASN A 123 4.14 2.39 12.82
N GLY A 124 5.18 1.82 12.21
CA GLY A 124 6.51 1.72 12.79
C GLY A 124 7.37 2.97 12.60
N LEU A 125 6.97 3.86 11.70
CA LEU A 125 7.62 5.13 11.39
C LEU A 125 6.60 6.28 11.44
N SER A 126 5.71 6.28 12.44
CA SER A 126 4.61 7.26 12.53
C SER A 126 5.11 8.71 12.61
N ASP A 127 6.31 8.94 13.16
CA ASP A 127 6.97 10.25 13.18
C ASP A 127 7.33 10.81 11.78
N ARG A 128 7.16 10.02 10.71
CA ARG A 128 7.44 10.43 9.32
C ARG A 128 6.21 10.97 8.58
N HIS A 129 5.03 10.91 9.17
CA HIS A 129 3.77 11.37 8.58
C HIS A 129 2.83 11.95 9.65
N ASP A 130 1.74 12.59 9.22
CA ASP A 130 0.88 13.39 10.12
C ASP A 130 -0.18 12.57 10.89
N PHE A 131 -0.15 11.24 10.81
CA PHE A 131 -1.14 10.35 11.41
C PHE A 131 -0.57 9.51 12.56
N ASP A 132 -1.34 9.39 13.63
CA ASP A 132 -1.02 8.53 14.78
C ASP A 132 -1.22 7.05 14.44
N LEU A 133 -2.14 6.76 13.51
CA LEU A 133 -2.49 5.42 13.06
C LEU A 133 -2.80 5.41 11.56
N VAL A 134 -2.23 4.45 10.85
CA VAL A 134 -2.64 4.08 9.48
C VAL A 134 -3.28 2.70 9.52
N ARG A 135 -4.61 2.64 9.37
CA ARG A 135 -5.36 1.39 9.20
C ARG A 135 -5.21 0.90 7.77
N VAL A 136 -4.89 -0.37 7.59
CA VAL A 136 -4.68 -0.96 6.24
C VAL A 136 -5.67 -2.08 5.99
N ARG A 137 -6.30 -2.09 4.81
CA ARG A 137 -7.14 -3.20 4.33
C ARG A 137 -6.84 -3.48 2.86
N VAL A 138 -7.11 -4.71 2.43
CA VAL A 138 -7.09 -5.12 1.02
C VAL A 138 -8.49 -4.93 0.45
N SER A 139 -8.57 -4.37 -0.75
CA SER A 139 -9.80 -4.18 -1.51
C SER A 139 -10.61 -5.47 -1.64
N ALA A 140 -11.94 -5.34 -1.57
CA ALA A 140 -12.89 -6.43 -1.73
C ALA A 140 -12.76 -7.17 -3.08
N MET A 141 -12.10 -6.55 -4.07
CA MET A 141 -11.78 -7.19 -5.35
C MET A 141 -10.92 -8.45 -5.18
N HIS A 142 -10.10 -8.54 -4.13
CA HIS A 142 -9.30 -9.73 -3.84
C HIS A 142 -10.15 -10.86 -3.23
N GLN A 143 -10.02 -12.09 -3.73
CA GLN A 143 -10.89 -13.22 -3.33
C GLN A 143 -10.79 -13.62 -1.85
N GLN A 144 -9.65 -13.32 -1.20
CA GLN A 144 -9.42 -13.61 0.22
C GLN A 144 -9.43 -12.33 1.07
N SER A 145 -9.93 -11.22 0.53
CA SER A 145 -9.94 -9.91 1.20
C SER A 145 -10.51 -9.99 2.62
N ASP A 146 -11.66 -10.63 2.82
CA ASP A 146 -12.28 -10.78 4.15
C ASP A 146 -11.33 -11.42 5.17
N ALA A 147 -10.73 -12.57 4.85
CA ALA A 147 -9.83 -13.29 5.75
C ALA A 147 -8.52 -12.54 6.01
N ILE A 148 -8.02 -11.80 5.01
CA ILE A 148 -6.83 -10.94 5.16
C ILE A 148 -7.16 -9.73 6.05
N ASN A 149 -8.32 -9.11 5.82
CA ASN A 149 -8.78 -7.93 6.52
C ASN A 149 -9.12 -8.21 7.99
N GLU A 150 -9.62 -9.40 8.30
CA GLU A 150 -9.78 -9.86 9.68
C GLU A 150 -8.44 -9.94 10.42
N GLN A 151 -7.40 -10.49 9.77
CA GLN A 151 -6.05 -10.55 10.34
C GLN A 151 -5.43 -9.16 10.53
N LEU A 152 -5.60 -8.26 9.55
CA LEU A 152 -5.16 -6.86 9.66
C LEU A 152 -5.89 -6.11 10.79
N ALA A 153 -7.18 -6.36 11.00
CA ALA A 153 -7.95 -5.78 12.11
C ALA A 153 -7.50 -6.30 13.48
N ALA A 154 -7.17 -7.58 13.58
CA ALA A 154 -6.63 -8.16 14.81
C ALA A 154 -5.24 -7.58 15.13
N LEU A 155 -4.41 -7.38 14.11
CA LEU A 155 -3.10 -6.74 14.25
C LEU A 155 -3.22 -5.28 14.71
N GLU A 156 -4.14 -4.54 14.10
CA GLU A 156 -4.47 -3.15 14.48
C GLU A 156 -4.90 -3.07 15.95
N THR A 157 -5.79 -3.95 16.39
CA THR A 157 -6.22 -4.03 17.80
C THR A 157 -5.01 -4.25 18.72
N ARG A 158 -4.14 -5.21 18.39
CA ARG A 158 -2.94 -5.49 19.16
C ARG A 158 -1.96 -4.31 19.18
N TYR A 159 -1.82 -3.60 18.07
CA TYR A 159 -0.99 -2.40 18.01
C TYR A 159 -1.54 -1.31 18.93
N LEU A 160 -2.84 -1.06 18.91
CA LEU A 160 -3.50 -0.08 19.78
C LEU A 160 -3.35 -0.45 21.28
N ASP A 161 -3.45 -1.74 21.61
CA ASP A 161 -3.31 -2.20 23.00
C ASP A 161 -1.88 -2.10 23.53
N THR A 162 -0.86 -2.25 22.66
CA THR A 162 0.54 -2.38 23.08
C THR A 162 1.45 -1.22 22.69
N GLY A 163 0.99 -0.35 21.78
CA GLY A 163 1.79 0.70 21.13
C GLY A 163 2.96 0.18 20.28
N THR A 164 3.06 -1.14 20.07
CA THR A 164 4.19 -1.76 19.38
C THR A 164 3.70 -2.53 18.17
N VAL A 165 4.30 -2.26 17.01
CA VAL A 165 4.02 -2.99 15.78
C VAL A 165 4.61 -4.41 15.89
N PRO A 166 3.79 -5.48 15.85
CA PRO A 166 4.29 -6.85 15.99
C PRO A 166 5.18 -7.25 14.79
N ASP A 167 6.42 -7.63 15.07
CA ASP A 167 7.36 -8.10 14.05
C ASP A 167 6.97 -9.47 13.49
N ALA A 168 7.29 -9.73 12.21
CA ALA A 168 6.95 -10.98 11.51
C ALA A 168 7.49 -12.22 12.22
N SER A 169 8.63 -12.08 12.89
CA SER A 169 9.33 -13.10 13.64
C SER A 169 8.60 -13.55 14.91
N THR A 170 7.64 -12.77 15.42
CA THR A 170 6.97 -13.07 16.71
C THR A 170 5.80 -14.05 16.56
N ASP A 171 5.26 -14.22 15.35
CA ASP A 171 4.11 -15.12 15.12
C ASP A 171 4.52 -16.58 14.84
N LEU A 172 5.77 -16.82 14.42
CA LEU A 172 6.27 -18.18 14.17
C LEU A 172 6.59 -18.96 15.46
N SER A 173 6.73 -18.29 16.61
CA SER A 173 7.06 -18.96 17.88
C SER A 173 5.84 -19.54 18.62
N THR A 174 4.62 -19.10 18.30
CA THR A 174 3.42 -19.59 19.01
C THR A 174 2.88 -20.89 18.41
N VAL A 175 3.15 -21.15 17.13
CA VAL A 175 2.70 -22.38 16.45
C VAL A 175 3.58 -23.62 16.73
N ASP A 176 4.83 -23.45 17.18
CA ASP A 176 5.71 -24.60 17.51
C ASP A 176 5.51 -25.14 18.93
N SER A 177 4.98 -24.34 19.86
CA SER A 177 4.70 -24.77 21.23
C SER A 177 3.37 -25.52 21.42
N ALA A 178 2.48 -25.53 20.42
CA ALA A 178 1.23 -26.29 20.47
C ALA A 178 1.37 -27.73 19.93
N MET A 179 2.57 -28.14 19.50
CA MET A 179 2.84 -29.46 18.93
C MET A 179 3.94 -30.23 19.69
N ARG A 180 3.99 -30.06 21.02
CA ARG A 180 4.76 -30.93 21.92
C ARG A 180 3.96 -31.38 23.12
#